data_AF-A0A962V643-F1
#
_entry.id   AF-A0A962V643-F1
#
_cell.length_a   1.000
_cell.length_b   1.000
_cell.length_c   1.000
_cell.angle_alpha   90.00
_cell.angle_beta   90.00
_cell.angle_gamma   90.00
#
_symmetry.space_group_name_H-M   'P 1'
#
loop_
_entity.id
_entity.type
_entity.pdbx_description
1 polymer ?
#
loop_
_entity_poly.entity_id
_entity_poly.type
_entity_poly.pdbx_seq_one_letter_code
_entity_poly.pdbx_strand_id
1 'polypeptide(L)'
;MPENSNLSPERSLETPQDAVAAAVELITSARRSLYVFCPLLPPVLFNAVEFNGALRHQLLQEPRLQSLMLAPPAKNWRQACPQLTQLVERLSALELRTPPADELADRKES
;
A
#
# COMPACT_ATOMS: atom_id res chain seq x y z
N MET A 1 23.62 28.34 9.88
CA MET A 1 22.18 28.10 9.68
C MET A 1 22.06 26.79 8.93
N PRO A 2 21.33 25.77 9.39
CA PRO A 2 21.35 24.48 8.72
C PRO A 2 20.50 24.52 7.45
N GLU A 3 21.11 24.11 6.35
CA GLU A 3 20.50 23.93 5.04
C GLU A 3 19.51 22.75 5.11
N ASN A 4 18.24 23.08 5.24
CA ASN A 4 17.15 22.12 5.04
C ASN A 4 17.01 21.85 3.54
N SER A 5 17.70 20.82 3.05
CA SER A 5 17.45 20.23 1.74
C SER A 5 17.81 18.75 1.77
N ASN A 6 17.16 17.98 2.66
CA ASN A 6 16.96 16.55 2.43
C ASN A 6 15.67 16.37 1.62
N LEU A 7 15.70 16.85 0.38
CA LEU A 7 14.87 16.26 -0.65
C LEU A 7 15.53 14.93 -0.97
N SER A 8 14.91 13.83 -0.53
CA SER A 8 15.30 12.50 -0.96
C SER A 8 15.48 12.53 -2.49
N PRO A 9 16.60 12.00 -3.03
CA PRO A 9 16.80 11.99 -4.48
C PRO A 9 15.57 11.36 -5.11
N GLU A 10 15.05 11.95 -6.20
CA GLU A 10 13.90 11.43 -6.92
C GLU A 10 14.11 9.93 -7.16
N ARG A 11 13.48 9.10 -6.32
CA ARG A 11 13.75 7.67 -6.32
C ARG A 11 13.13 7.14 -7.61
N SER A 12 13.98 6.62 -8.50
CA SER A 12 13.53 5.96 -9.72
C SER A 12 12.52 4.87 -9.35
N LEU A 13 11.38 4.81 -10.05
CA LEU A 13 10.35 3.77 -9.90
C LEU A 13 10.34 2.85 -11.12
N GLU A 14 11.50 2.69 -11.77
CA GLU A 14 11.63 1.95 -13.02
C GLU A 14 11.44 0.44 -12.84
N THR A 15 11.68 -0.09 -11.63
CA THR A 15 11.50 -1.50 -11.33
C THR A 15 10.42 -1.75 -10.27
N PRO A 16 9.81 -2.95 -10.26
CA PRO A 16 8.93 -3.38 -9.17
C PRO A 16 9.60 -3.30 -7.80
N GLN A 17 10.92 -3.54 -7.72
CA GLN A 17 11.66 -3.50 -6.46
C GLN A 17 11.77 -2.08 -5.93
N ASP A 18 11.96 -1.09 -6.80
CA ASP A 18 12.01 0.31 -6.41
C ASP A 18 10.63 0.80 -5.93
N ALA A 19 9.57 0.34 -6.59
CA ALA A 19 8.20 0.59 -6.16
C ALA A 19 7.92 0.00 -4.77
N VAL A 20 8.39 -1.22 -4.49
CA VAL A 20 8.29 -1.82 -3.14
C VAL A 20 9.07 -0.99 -2.12
N ALA A 21 10.31 -0.60 -2.43
CA ALA A 21 11.14 0.19 -1.52
C ALA A 21 10.51 1.55 -1.18
N ALA A 22 10.00 2.26 -2.20
CA ALA A 22 9.25 3.50 -2.02
C ALA A 22 7.98 3.29 -1.17
N ALA A 23 7.22 2.23 -1.43
CA ALA A 23 6.02 1.92 -0.66
C ALA A 23 6.33 1.62 0.82
N VAL A 24 7.40 0.87 1.11
CA VAL A 24 7.84 0.56 2.47
C VAL A 24 8.20 1.84 3.23
N GLU A 25 8.92 2.75 2.60
CA GLU A 25 9.27 4.05 3.21
C GLU A 25 8.02 4.87 3.55
N LEU A 26 7.06 4.94 2.61
CA LEU A 26 5.81 5.64 2.84
C LEU A 26 5.00 5.03 3.98
N ILE A 27 4.87 3.70 4.03
CA ILE A 27 4.15 2.99 5.09
C ILE A 27 4.78 3.26 6.45
N THR A 28 6.10 3.11 6.57
CA THR A 28 6.82 3.24 7.85
C THR A 28 6.83 4.69 8.36
N SER A 29 6.70 5.67 7.46
CA SER A 29 6.57 7.09 7.82
C SER A 29 5.16 7.50 8.31
N ALA A 30 4.13 6.70 8.04
CA ALA A 30 2.73 7.06 8.28
C ALA A 30 2.36 7.04 9.77
N ARG A 31 1.94 8.17 10.34
CA ARG A 31 1.64 8.28 11.79
C ARG A 31 0.17 8.45 12.17
N ARG A 32 -0.68 8.84 11.22
CA ARG A 32 -2.10 9.17 11.50
C ARG A 32 -3.05 8.46 10.55
N SER A 33 -2.70 8.48 9.28
CA SER A 33 -3.49 7.82 8.25
C SER A 33 -2.59 7.16 7.22
N LEU A 34 -2.99 5.98 6.77
CA LEU A 34 -2.38 5.25 5.67
C LEU A 34 -3.48 4.85 4.68
N TYR A 35 -3.53 5.56 3.54
CA TYR A 35 -4.46 5.28 2.46
C TYR A 35 -3.69 4.71 1.28
N VAL A 36 -3.90 3.44 0.96
CA VAL A 36 -3.25 2.78 -0.18
C VAL A 36 -4.28 2.63 -1.30
N PHE A 37 -4.20 3.48 -2.32
CA PHE A 37 -5.07 3.43 -3.49
C PHE A 37 -4.30 2.87 -4.68
N CYS A 38 -4.41 1.55 -4.90
CA CYS A 38 -3.57 0.88 -5.90
C CYS A 38 -4.36 -0.16 -6.72
N PRO A 39 -5.50 0.19 -7.32
CA PRO A 39 -6.31 -0.78 -8.07
C PRO A 39 -5.69 -1.22 -9.40
N LEU A 40 -4.67 -0.50 -9.90
CA LEU A 40 -3.97 -0.79 -11.15
C LEU A 40 -2.58 -1.38 -10.95
N LEU A 41 -2.12 -1.54 -9.70
CA LEU A 41 -0.79 -2.08 -9.44
C LEU A 41 -0.74 -3.60 -9.66
N PRO A 42 0.38 -4.14 -10.19
CA PRO A 42 0.57 -5.57 -10.34
C PRO A 42 0.49 -6.32 -8.99
N PRO A 43 -0.16 -7.50 -8.93
CA PRO A 43 -0.28 -8.29 -7.70
C PRO A 43 1.06 -8.63 -7.02
N VAL A 44 2.15 -8.73 -7.79
CA VAL A 44 3.49 -9.04 -7.27
C VAL A 44 3.95 -8.05 -6.19
N LEU A 45 3.55 -6.78 -6.29
CA LEU A 45 3.92 -5.74 -5.32
C LEU A 45 3.24 -5.96 -3.96
N PHE A 46 2.00 -6.45 -3.97
CA PHE A 46 1.24 -6.77 -2.76
C PHE A 46 1.67 -8.09 -2.12
N ASN A 47 2.39 -8.94 -2.86
CA ASN A 47 2.94 -10.18 -2.33
C ASN A 47 4.40 -10.03 -1.84
N ALA A 48 4.99 -8.84 -2.00
CA ALA A 48 6.32 -8.56 -1.48
C ALA A 48 6.34 -8.68 0.05
N VAL A 49 7.31 -9.43 0.58
CA VAL A 49 7.43 -9.69 2.02
C VAL A 49 7.73 -8.40 2.77
N GLU A 50 8.53 -7.52 2.15
CA GLU A 50 8.92 -6.22 2.67
C GLU A 50 7.70 -5.30 2.82
N PHE A 51 6.83 -5.26 1.80
CA PHE A 51 5.59 -4.48 1.83
C PHE A 51 4.65 -4.98 2.94
N ASN A 52 4.36 -6.30 2.97
CA ASN A 52 3.48 -6.89 3.98
C ASN A 52 4.05 -6.76 5.40
N GLY A 53 5.36 -6.90 5.54
CA GLY A 53 6.07 -6.73 6.81
C GLY A 53 5.98 -5.31 7.35
N ALA A 54 6.23 -4.31 6.50
CA ALA A 54 6.10 -2.90 6.84
C ALA A 54 4.66 -2.55 7.26
N LEU A 55 3.67 -3.01 6.49
CA LEU A 55 2.26 -2.78 6.79
C LEU A 55 1.86 -3.39 8.13
N ARG A 56 2.23 -4.65 8.36
CA ARG A 56 1.98 -5.34 9.64
C ARG A 56 2.63 -4.60 10.80
N HIS A 57 3.91 -4.23 10.66
CA HIS A 57 4.65 -3.54 11.71
C HIS A 57 3.96 -2.22 12.07
N GLN A 58 3.61 -1.40 11.07
CA GLN A 58 3.00 -0.09 11.29
C GLN A 58 1.64 -0.21 11.97
N LEU A 59 0.79 -1.13 11.51
CA LEU A 59 -0.54 -1.34 12.11
C LEU A 59 -0.47 -1.84 13.55
N LEU A 60 0.58 -2.58 13.91
CA LEU A 60 0.78 -3.05 15.28
C LEU A 60 1.39 -1.98 16.20
N GLN A 61 2.27 -1.13 15.68
CA GLN A 61 2.94 -0.08 16.47
C GLN A 61 2.07 1.16 16.66
N GLU A 62 1.23 1.50 15.68
CA GLU A 62 0.42 2.73 15.70
C GLU A 62 -1.09 2.37 15.79
N PRO A 63 -1.62 2.04 16.98
CA PRO A 63 -3.00 1.55 17.14
C PRO A 63 -4.08 2.60 16.82
N ARG A 64 -3.70 3.86 16.64
CA ARG A 64 -4.59 4.96 16.20
C ARG A 64 -4.48 5.26 14.70
N LEU A 65 -3.65 4.52 13.98
CA LEU A 65 -3.49 4.68 12.54
C LEU A 65 -4.79 4.32 11.84
N GLN A 66 -5.40 5.30 11.18
CA GLN A 66 -6.51 5.04 10.28
C GLN A 66 -5.95 4.44 9.00
N SER A 67 -6.31 3.20 8.68
CA SER A 67 -5.79 2.57 7.48
C SER A 67 -6.88 2.00 6.59
N LEU A 68 -6.78 2.33 5.31
CA LEU A 68 -7.69 1.88 4.27
C LEU A 68 -6.87 1.53 3.04
N MET A 69 -7.10 0.33 2.52
CA MET A 69 -6.51 -0.16 1.28
C MET A 69 -7.61 -0.41 0.26
N LEU A 70 -7.45 0.21 -0.90
CA LEU A 70 -8.27 0.00 -2.08
C LEU A 70 -7.48 -0.89 -3.04
N ALA A 71 -7.86 -2.17 -3.06
CA ALA A 71 -7.22 -3.21 -3.85
C ALA A 71 -7.94 -3.38 -5.21
N PRO A 72 -7.29 -4.02 -6.21
CA PRO A 72 -7.94 -4.43 -7.45
C PRO A 72 -9.18 -5.32 -7.21
N PRO A 73 -9.98 -5.65 -8.24
CA PRO A 73 -11.12 -6.56 -8.10
C PRO A 73 -10.79 -7.89 -7.39
N ALA A 74 -11.60 -8.23 -6.39
CA ALA A 74 -11.38 -9.30 -5.40
C ALA A 74 -10.91 -10.66 -5.94
N LYS A 75 -11.35 -11.04 -7.15
CA LYS A 75 -11.06 -12.37 -7.72
C LYS A 75 -9.57 -12.58 -8.03
N ASN A 76 -8.88 -11.55 -8.51
CA ASN A 76 -7.52 -11.70 -9.03
C ASN A 76 -6.47 -11.60 -7.93
N TRP A 77 -6.63 -10.68 -6.98
CA TRP A 77 -5.60 -10.42 -5.98
C TRP A 77 -5.75 -11.28 -4.71
N ARG A 78 -6.96 -11.73 -4.31
CA ARG A 78 -7.08 -12.66 -3.17
C ARG A 78 -6.36 -13.99 -3.43
N GLN A 79 -6.37 -14.46 -4.68
CA GLN A 79 -5.63 -15.65 -5.10
C GLN A 79 -4.13 -15.38 -5.22
N ALA A 80 -3.74 -14.20 -5.73
CA ALA A 80 -2.35 -13.85 -5.96
C ALA A 80 -1.60 -13.34 -4.71
N CYS A 81 -2.32 -12.88 -3.69
CA CYS A 81 -1.76 -12.21 -2.51
C CYS A 81 -2.37 -12.78 -1.20
N PRO A 82 -2.13 -14.08 -0.91
CA PRO A 82 -2.74 -14.74 0.25
C PRO A 82 -2.26 -14.15 1.59
N GLN A 83 -1.00 -13.69 1.66
CA GLN A 83 -0.43 -13.11 2.88
C GLN A 83 -1.10 -11.79 3.28
N LEU A 84 -1.38 -10.94 2.30
CA LEU A 84 -2.09 -9.68 2.50
C LEU A 84 -3.54 -9.93 2.95
N THR A 85 -4.20 -10.92 2.35
CA THR A 85 -5.56 -11.32 2.75
C THR A 85 -5.60 -11.76 4.22
N GLN A 86 -4.66 -12.62 4.64
CA GLN A 86 -4.55 -13.04 6.04
C GLN A 86 -4.23 -11.88 6.99
N LEU A 87 -3.42 -10.91 6.54
CA LEU A 87 -3.08 -9.74 7.33
C LEU A 87 -4.32 -8.88 7.60
N VAL A 88 -5.12 -8.61 6.57
CA VAL A 88 -6.39 -7.87 6.69
C VAL A 88 -7.37 -8.61 7.61
N GLU A 89 -7.52 -9.92 7.45
CA GLU A 89 -8.44 -10.72 8.28
C GLU A 89 -8.03 -10.73 9.76
N ARG A 90 -6.72 -10.67 10.04
CA ARG A 90 -6.19 -10.72 11.42
C ARG A 90 -6.07 -9.35 12.07
N LEU A 91 -5.92 -8.29 11.28
CA LEU A 91 -5.73 -6.92 11.76
C LEU A 91 -6.97 -6.10 11.36
N SER A 92 -7.93 -6.02 12.27
CA SER A 92 -9.13 -5.17 12.12
C SER A 92 -8.84 -3.67 11.94
N ALA A 93 -7.58 -3.26 12.10
CA ALA A 93 -7.09 -1.91 11.86
C ALA A 93 -7.01 -1.54 10.37
N LEU A 94 -7.08 -2.52 9.46
CA LEU A 94 -6.98 -2.31 8.01
C LEU A 94 -8.31 -2.60 7.33
N GLU A 95 -8.98 -1.53 6.89
CA GLU A 95 -10.15 -1.67 6.03
C GLU A 95 -9.71 -1.95 4.60
N LEU A 96 -10.29 -2.98 4.00
CA LEU A 96 -10.01 -3.37 2.64
C LEU A 96 -11.27 -3.19 1.80
N ARG A 97 -11.18 -2.29 0.82
CA ARG A 97 -12.27 -2.01 -0.10
C ARG A 97 -11.86 -2.40 -1.51
N THR A 98 -12.84 -2.85 -2.28
CA THR A 98 -12.70 -3.08 -3.72
C THR A 98 -13.61 -2.06 -4.41
N PRO A 99 -13.09 -1.16 -5.25
CA PRO A 99 -13.95 -0.25 -6.00
C PRO A 99 -14.79 -1.06 -7.01
N PRO A 100 -16.05 -0.65 -7.28
CA PRO A 100 -16.83 -1.20 -8.38
C PRO A 100 -16.08 -1.08 -9.70
N ALA A 101 -16.29 -2.01 -10.63
CA ALA A 101 -15.62 -2.00 -11.93
C ALA A 101 -15.87 -0.70 -12.72
N ASP A 102 -17.06 -0.10 -12.54
CA ASP A 102 -17.48 1.11 -13.25
C ASP A 102 -16.74 2.36 -12.73
N GLU A 103 -16.43 2.44 -11.42
CA GLU A 103 -15.68 3.57 -10.83
C GLU A 103 -14.20 3.60 -11.27
N LEU A 104 -13.67 2.47 -11.73
CA LEU A 104 -12.30 2.37 -12.24
C LEU A 104 -12.17 2.87 -13.68
N ALA A 105 -13.25 2.82 -14.47
CA ALA A 105 -13.28 3.26 -15.86
C ALA A 105 -13.22 4.79 -15.95
N ASP A 106 -14.01 5.49 -15.12
CA ASP A 106 -14.08 6.96 -15.12
C ASP A 106 -12.77 7.64 -14.68
N ARG A 107 -11.89 6.96 -13.93
CA ARG A 107 -10.61 7.52 -13.46
C ARG A 107 -9.44 7.35 -14.41
N LYS A 108 -9.61 6.64 -15.53
CA LYS A 108 -8.54 6.48 -16.55
C LYS A 108 -8.40 7.67 -17.49
N GLU A 109 -9.29 8.65 -17.43
CA GLU A 109 -9.24 9.88 -18.23
C GLU A 109 -9.22 11.12 -17.32
N SER A 110 -8.05 11.56 -16.88
CA SER A 110 -7.75 12.96 -16.47
C SER A 110 -6.25 13.18 -16.44
#